data_AF-A0A560HTV5-F1
#
_entry.id   AF-A0A560HTV5-F1
#
_cell.length_a   1.000
_cell.length_b   1.000
_cell.length_c   1.000
_cell.angle_alpha   90.00
_cell.angle_beta   90.00
_cell.angle_gamma   90.00
#
_symmetry.space_group_name_H-M   'P 1'
#
loop_
_entity.id
_entity.type
_entity.pdbx_description
1 polymer ?
#
loop_
_entity_poly.entity_id
_entity_poly.type
_entity_poly.pdbx_seq_one_letter_code
_entity_poly.pdbx_strand_id
1 'polypeptide(L)'
;MRKPGASAANNPGPGFPISVELLQPCPFCGSSEVWISGNLEPKFVACRTCWAFGPSASTVTRAAERWNDRASPPETKTVAATSK
;
A
#
# COMPACT_ATOMS: atom_id res chain seq x y z
N MET A 1 41.30 -30.22 11.88
CA MET A 1 40.66 -28.94 12.23
C MET A 1 39.86 -28.46 11.03
N ARG A 2 38.52 -28.42 11.12
CA ARG A 2 37.63 -27.98 10.02
C ARG A 2 37.39 -26.47 10.14
N LYS A 3 37.63 -25.75 9.05
CA LYS A 3 37.42 -24.30 8.89
C LYS A 3 35.96 -23.91 9.18
N PRO A 4 35.67 -22.82 9.90
CA PRO A 4 34.37 -22.16 9.81
C PRO A 4 34.32 -21.39 8.50
N GLY A 5 33.28 -21.66 7.72
CA GLY A 5 33.06 -21.10 6.40
C GLY A 5 32.89 -19.58 6.41
N ALA A 6 33.34 -18.96 5.33
CA ALA A 6 32.94 -17.61 4.96
C ALA A 6 31.43 -17.62 4.67
N SER A 7 30.62 -17.17 5.62
CA SER A 7 29.21 -16.79 5.38
C SER A 7 29.18 -15.45 4.65
N ALA A 8 29.52 -15.49 3.36
CA ALA A 8 29.32 -14.39 2.43
C ALA A 8 28.22 -14.79 1.45
N ALA A 9 26.99 -14.42 1.77
CA ALA A 9 25.92 -14.27 0.80
C ALA A 9 24.79 -13.40 1.38
N ASN A 10 25.13 -12.17 1.80
CA ASN A 10 24.15 -11.09 1.83
C ASN A 10 23.84 -10.76 0.37
N ASN A 11 22.93 -11.52 -0.24
CA ASN A 11 22.33 -11.16 -1.52
C ASN A 11 21.00 -10.46 -1.21
N PRO A 12 20.95 -9.11 -1.09
CA PRO A 12 19.74 -8.43 -1.50
C PRO A 12 19.65 -8.69 -3.00
N GLY A 13 18.74 -9.59 -3.41
CA GLY A 13 18.35 -9.70 -4.82
C GLY A 13 18.01 -8.30 -5.35
N PRO A 14 18.05 -8.08 -6.67
CA PRO A 14 17.72 -6.78 -7.24
C PRO A 14 16.32 -6.41 -6.79
N GLY A 15 16.26 -5.58 -5.76
CA GLY A 15 15.05 -5.01 -5.24
C GLY A 15 14.52 -4.16 -6.36
N PHE A 16 13.58 -4.71 -7.13
CA PHE A 16 12.62 -3.87 -7.80
C PHE A 16 12.15 -2.89 -6.74
N PRO A 17 12.24 -1.57 -6.97
CA PRO A 17 11.62 -0.62 -6.07
C PRO A 17 10.16 -1.00 -6.09
N ILE A 18 9.75 -1.72 -5.04
CA ILE A 18 8.34 -1.99 -4.77
C ILE A 18 7.72 -0.60 -4.88
N SER A 19 6.75 -0.43 -5.76
CA SER A 19 6.10 0.83 -6.04
C SER A 19 5.22 1.27 -4.86
N VAL A 20 5.83 1.45 -3.67
CA VAL A 20 5.29 2.20 -2.53
C VAL A 20 5.17 3.69 -2.87
N GLU A 21 5.64 4.10 -4.05
CA GLU A 21 5.85 5.49 -4.46
C GLU A 21 4.55 6.27 -4.70
N LEU A 22 3.38 5.63 -4.85
CA LEU A 22 2.10 6.33 -4.92
C LEU A 22 1.00 5.56 -4.19
N LEU A 23 0.91 5.75 -2.87
CA LEU A 23 -0.34 5.46 -2.16
C LEU A 23 -1.45 6.33 -2.75
N GLN A 24 -2.58 5.73 -3.10
CA GLN A 24 -3.74 6.48 -3.56
C GLN A 24 -4.24 7.43 -2.45
N PRO A 25 -4.77 8.62 -2.81
CA PRO A 25 -5.30 9.56 -1.84
C PRO A 25 -6.46 8.94 -1.07
N CYS A 26 -6.66 9.36 0.17
CA CYS A 26 -7.67 8.81 1.06
C CYS A 26 -9.07 8.73 0.39
N PRO A 27 -9.73 7.56 0.40
CA PRO A 27 -11.02 7.40 -0.27
C PRO A 27 -12.17 8.14 0.44
N PHE A 28 -11.96 8.53 1.70
CA PHE A 28 -13.01 9.16 2.51
C PHE A 28 -13.00 10.69 2.41
N CYS A 29 -11.81 11.30 2.32
CA CYS A 29 -11.65 12.75 2.29
C CYS A 29 -10.89 13.30 1.08
N GLY A 30 -10.36 12.44 0.22
CA GLY A 30 -9.57 12.82 -0.96
C GLY A 30 -8.16 13.33 -0.66
N SER A 31 -7.74 13.38 0.61
CA SER A 31 -6.42 13.89 0.99
C SER A 31 -5.30 12.93 0.56
N SER A 32 -4.24 13.48 -0.03
CA SER A 32 -3.00 12.75 -0.32
C SER A 32 -2.08 12.60 0.89
N GLU A 33 -2.43 13.17 2.04
CA GLU A 33 -1.68 12.98 3.29
C GLU A 33 -1.98 11.62 3.92
N VAL A 34 -1.42 10.58 3.31
CA VAL A 34 -1.48 9.20 3.75
C VAL A 34 -0.09 8.72 4.17
N TRP A 35 -0.03 7.85 5.17
CA TRP A 35 1.23 7.32 5.69
C TRP A 35 1.10 5.82 5.93
N ILE A 36 2.21 5.10 5.81
CA ILE A 36 2.26 3.65 6.04
C ILE A 36 3.02 3.35 7.33
N SER A 37 2.42 2.52 8.17
CA SER A 37 3.06 2.05 9.39
C SER A 37 4.07 0.95 9.06
N GLY A 38 5.36 1.33 9.01
CA GLY A 38 6.47 0.40 8.78
C GLY A 38 7.08 -0.19 10.05
N ASN A 39 6.96 0.50 11.18
CA ASN A 39 7.59 0.13 12.46
C ASN A 39 6.64 -0.58 13.44
N LEU A 40 5.34 -0.66 13.14
CA LEU A 40 4.35 -1.30 14.00
C LEU A 40 3.80 -2.56 13.32
N GLU A 41 3.58 -3.60 14.13
CA GLU A 41 2.77 -4.75 13.75
C GLU A 41 1.33 -4.57 14.24
N PRO A 42 0.33 -4.80 13.38
CA PRO A 42 0.44 -5.09 11.94
C PRO A 42 0.72 -3.83 11.10
N LYS A 43 1.19 -4.01 9.86
CA LYS A 43 1.41 -2.89 8.93
C LYS A 43 0.07 -2.44 8.36
N PHE A 44 -0.16 -1.13 8.28
CA PHE A 44 -1.37 -0.56 7.70
C PHE A 44 -1.07 0.82 7.11
N VAL A 45 -1.94 1.30 6.22
CA VAL A 45 -1.94 2.69 5.75
C VAL A 45 -2.98 3.47 6.52
N ALA A 46 -2.71 4.72 6.89
CA ALA A 46 -3.70 5.60 7.48
C ALA A 46 -3.66 6.99 6.86
N CYS A 47 -4.79 7.68 6.86
CA CYS A 47 -4.88 9.09 6.48
C CYS A 47 -4.59 9.98 7.69
N ARG A 48 -3.72 10.98 7.56
CA ARG A 48 -3.44 11.94 8.65
C ARG A 48 -4.50 13.03 8.80
N THR A 49 -5.31 13.24 7.77
CA THR A 49 -6.34 14.28 7.76
C THR A 49 -7.62 13.81 8.44
N CYS A 50 -8.15 12.64 8.04
CA CYS A 50 -9.42 12.12 8.57
C CYS A 50 -9.26 10.87 9.45
N TRP A 51 -8.03 10.42 9.69
CA TRP A 51 -7.73 9.26 10.54
C TRP A 51 -8.38 7.95 10.07
N ALA A 52 -8.69 7.86 8.77
CA ALA A 52 -9.14 6.61 8.17
C ALA A 52 -8.00 5.58 8.17
N PHE A 53 -8.27 4.40 8.73
CA PHE A 53 -7.33 3.28 8.79
C PHE A 53 -7.61 2.28 7.67
N GLY A 54 -6.54 1.86 7.00
CA GLY A 54 -6.55 0.84 5.97
C GLY A 54 -6.50 -0.57 6.53
N PRO A 55 -6.72 -1.57 5.67
CA PRO A 55 -6.56 -2.97 6.03
C PRO A 55 -5.14 -3.28 6.50
N SER A 56 -5.04 -4.11 7.54
CA SER A 56 -3.77 -4.56 8.10
C SER A 56 -3.10 -5.61 7.21
N ALA A 57 -1.77 -5.71 7.25
CA ALA A 57 -0.99 -6.69 6.52
C ALA A 57 0.33 -7.04 7.24
N SER A 58 0.96 -8.14 6.83
CA SER A 58 2.24 -8.61 7.37
C SER A 58 3.45 -7.90 6.75
N THR A 59 3.29 -7.13 5.67
CA THR A 59 4.36 -6.33 5.06
C THR A 59 3.84 -4.95 4.65
N VAL A 60 4.74 -3.97 4.59
CA VAL A 60 4.46 -2.60 4.11
C VAL A 60 3.92 -2.66 2.68
N THR A 61 4.56 -3.43 1.79
CA THR A 61 4.09 -3.67 0.42
C THR A 61 2.65 -4.13 0.40
N ARG A 62 2.30 -5.14 1.21
CA ARG A 62 0.95 -5.69 1.19
C ARG A 62 -0.09 -4.74 1.78
N ALA A 63 0.29 -3.91 2.75
CA ALA A 63 -0.58 -2.86 3.27
C ALA A 63 -0.84 -1.77 2.23
N ALA A 64 0.19 -1.35 1.48
CA ALA A 64 0.06 -0.41 0.37
C ALA A 64 -0.79 -0.99 -0.77
N GLU A 65 -0.53 -2.24 -1.17
CA GLU A 65 -1.34 -2.95 -2.16
C GLU A 65 -2.80 -2.96 -1.76
N ARG A 66 -3.14 -3.37 -0.52
CA ARG A 66 -4.52 -3.42 -0.06
C ARG A 66 -5.18 -2.05 0.09
N TRP A 67 -4.40 -0.99 0.33
CA TRP A 67 -4.91 0.38 0.36
C TRP A 67 -5.25 0.90 -1.05
N ASN A 68 -4.45 0.50 -2.03
CA ASN A 68 -4.60 0.87 -3.43
C ASN A 68 -5.60 -0.05 -4.17
N ASP A 69 -5.71 -1.31 -3.76
CA ASP A 69 -6.68 -2.32 -4.20
C ASP A 69 -8.02 -2.01 -3.55
N ARG A 70 -8.61 -0.87 -3.93
CA ARG A 70 -9.99 -0.56 -3.60
C ARG A 70 -10.86 -1.37 -4.54
N ALA A 71 -11.95 -1.91 -4.04
CA ALA A 71 -13.05 -2.31 -4.91
C ALA A 71 -13.43 -1.06 -5.71
N SER A 72 -13.08 -1.03 -7.00
CA SER A 72 -13.58 0.00 -7.90
C SER A 72 -15.09 0.05 -7.69
N PRO A 73 -15.70 1.23 -7.49
CA PRO A 73 -17.14 1.31 -7.62
C PRO A 73 -17.48 0.70 -8.98
N PRO A 74 -18.49 -0.20 -9.07
CA PRO A 74 -18.88 -0.76 -10.35
C PRO A 74 -19.10 0.42 -11.27
N GLU A 75 -18.34 0.49 -12.37
CA GLU A 75 -18.43 1.58 -13.32
C GLU A 75 -19.90 1.76 -13.67
N THR A 76 -20.52 2.83 -13.16
CA THR A 76 -21.81 3.27 -13.65
C THR A 76 -21.56 3.68 -15.08
N LYS A 77 -21.77 2.73 -16.00
CA LYS A 77 -21.91 2.99 -17.41
C LYS A 77 -22.84 4.19 -17.53
N THR A 78 -22.28 5.29 -18.03
CA THR A 78 -23.00 6.47 -18.47
C THR A 78 -24.22 6.03 -19.27
N VAL A 79 -25.41 6.18 -18.71
CA VAL A 79 -26.62 6.31 -19.52
C VAL A 79 -27.05 7.76 -19.35
N ALA A 80 -26.71 8.55 -20.36
CA ALA A 80 -27.29 9.85 -20.59
C ALA A 80 -28.82 9.73 -20.55
N ALA A 81 -29.48 10.49 -19.69
CA ALA A 81 -30.90 10.77 -19.82
C ALA A 81 -31.05 12.29 -19.92
N THR A 82 -31.23 12.71 -21.16
CA THR A 82 -31.49 14.07 -21.62
C THR A 82 -32.72 14.65 -20.92
N SER A 83 -32.60 15.91 -20.48
CA SER A 83 -33.72 16.72 -20.04
C SER A 83 -34.69 16.97 -21.20
N LYS A 84 -35.98 16.75 -20.98
CA LYS A 84 -37.04 17.54 -21.61
C LYS A 84 -38.29 17.59 -20.74
#